data_AF-A0A4R1FK16-F1
#
_entry.id   AF-A0A4R1FK16-F1
#
_cell.length_a   1.000
_cell.length_b   1.000
_cell.length_c   1.000
_cell.angle_alpha   90.00
_cell.angle_beta   90.00
_cell.angle_gamma   90.00
#
_symmetry.space_group_name_H-M   'P 1'
#
loop_
_entity.id
_entity.type
_entity.pdbx_description
1 polymer ?
#
loop_
_entity_poly.entity_id
_entity_poly.type
_entity_poly.pdbx_seq_one_letter_code
_entity_poly.pdbx_strand_id
1 'polypeptide(L)'
;MSHTSWKTHRECQLTEGYTEPSEVTEARRGIRLSMALAQTVYDRRTELGLTQAELGERAGLTQAEISRIEGSDTVPAVPLLAKLAAALDATLNIALDADDIQVSFTSRHTDAAWVRHGCSDLSRLAQNRPYSP
;
A
#
# COMPACT_ATOMS: atom_id res chain seq x y z
N MET A 1 42.52 -27.60 -22.61
CA MET A 1 41.10 -27.64 -22.21
C MET A 1 40.86 -26.46 -21.29
N SER A 2 40.21 -25.42 -21.79
CA SER A 2 40.07 -24.13 -21.09
C SER A 2 38.74 -24.12 -20.34
N HIS A 3 38.78 -24.18 -19.02
CA HIS A 3 37.58 -24.06 -18.20
C HIS A 3 37.30 -22.59 -17.95
N THR A 4 36.20 -22.09 -18.51
CA THR A 4 35.66 -20.77 -18.23
C THR A 4 35.37 -20.68 -16.74
N SER A 5 36.26 -20.01 -16.01
CA SER A 5 36.07 -19.69 -14.60
C SER A 5 34.96 -18.66 -14.49
N TRP A 6 33.72 -19.11 -14.31
CA TRP A 6 32.63 -18.24 -13.90
C TRP A 6 32.91 -17.75 -12.48
N LYS A 7 33.46 -16.53 -12.37
CA LYS A 7 33.58 -15.85 -11.08
C LYS A 7 32.19 -15.51 -10.58
N THR A 8 31.96 -15.73 -9.28
CA THR A 8 30.69 -15.39 -8.66
C THR A 8 30.46 -13.88 -8.69
N HIS A 9 29.21 -13.43 -8.79
CA HIS A 9 28.85 -12.00 -8.84
C HIS A 9 29.46 -11.18 -7.68
N ARG A 10 29.71 -11.82 -6.53
CA ARG A 10 30.39 -11.24 -5.35
C ARG A 10 31.84 -10.84 -5.62
N GLU A 11 32.53 -11.54 -6.51
CA GLU A 11 33.94 -11.36 -6.82
C GLU A 11 34.20 -10.21 -7.80
N CYS A 12 33.21 -9.84 -8.62
CA CYS A 12 33.25 -8.60 -9.41
C CYS A 12 32.90 -7.35 -8.60
N GLN A 13 32.14 -7.49 -7.50
CA GLN A 13 31.64 -6.36 -6.70
C GLN A 13 32.73 -5.63 -5.89
N LEU A 14 33.92 -6.22 -5.71
CA LEU A 14 34.92 -5.69 -4.78
C LEU A 14 35.95 -4.74 -5.42
N THR A 15 35.89 -4.46 -6.73
CA THR A 15 37.00 -3.78 -7.42
C THR A 15 36.75 -2.40 -8.00
N GLU A 16 35.54 -1.94 -8.33
CA GLU A 16 35.39 -0.60 -8.96
C GLU A 16 33.92 -0.16 -8.97
N GLY A 17 33.69 1.16 -9.09
CA GLY A 17 32.39 1.84 -9.03
C GLY A 17 31.34 1.33 -10.03
N TYR A 18 30.78 0.16 -9.73
CA TYR A 18 29.70 -0.45 -10.46
C TYR A 18 28.42 0.39 -10.26
N THR A 19 28.08 1.15 -11.29
CA THR A 19 26.74 1.72 -11.42
C THR A 19 25.88 0.66 -12.10
N GLU A 20 24.81 0.22 -11.42
CA GLU A 20 23.84 -0.69 -12.02
C GLU A 20 23.33 -0.08 -13.34
N PRO A 21 23.23 -0.87 -14.42
CA PRO A 21 22.56 -0.40 -15.64
C PRO A 21 21.15 0.08 -15.30
N SER A 22 20.74 1.21 -15.87
CA SER A 22 19.45 1.84 -15.55
C SER A 22 18.27 0.88 -15.73
N GLU A 23 18.31 0.00 -16.73
CA GLU A 23 17.28 -1.01 -16.97
C GLU A 23 17.08 -1.96 -15.77
N VAL A 24 18.18 -2.34 -15.09
CA VAL A 24 18.15 -3.20 -13.91
C VAL A 24 17.55 -2.45 -12.72
N THR A 25 17.93 -1.19 -12.54
CA THR A 25 17.39 -0.34 -11.48
C THR A 25 15.89 -0.08 -11.68
N GLU A 26 15.44 0.20 -12.90
CA GLU A 26 14.02 0.41 -13.21
C GLU A 26 13.19 -0.87 -13.02
N ALA A 27 13.71 -2.02 -13.45
CA ALA A 27 13.06 -3.31 -13.20
C ALA A 27 12.92 -3.58 -11.69
N ARG A 28 13.96 -3.30 -10.90
CA ARG A 28 13.94 -3.43 -9.44
C ARG A 28 12.91 -2.49 -8.81
N ARG A 29 12.81 -1.24 -9.28
CA ARG A 29 11.78 -0.27 -8.84
C ARG A 29 10.37 -0.79 -9.13
N GLY A 30 10.12 -1.28 -10.34
CA GLY A 30 8.82 -1.82 -10.75
C GLY A 30 8.39 -3.00 -9.87
N ILE A 31 9.29 -3.95 -9.60
CA ILE A 31 9.02 -5.09 -8.70
C ILE A 31 8.67 -4.60 -7.30
N ARG A 32 9.46 -3.67 -6.74
CA ARG A 32 9.20 -3.12 -5.40
C ARG A 32 7.86 -2.41 -5.30
N LEU A 33 7.50 -1.62 -6.32
CA LEU A 33 6.20 -0.96 -6.38
C LEU A 33 5.05 -1.96 -6.43
N SER A 34 5.18 -3.00 -7.27
CA SER A 34 4.17 -4.08 -7.37
C SER A 34 3.96 -4.76 -6.02
N MET A 35 5.05 -5.12 -5.33
CA MET A 35 5.00 -5.76 -4.02
C MET A 35 4.38 -4.87 -2.94
N ALA A 36 4.79 -3.60 -2.87
CA ALA A 36 4.24 -2.65 -1.89
C ALA A 36 2.74 -2.42 -2.11
N LEU A 37 2.32 -2.29 -3.37
CA LEU A 37 0.90 -2.14 -3.70
C LEU A 37 0.11 -3.41 -3.36
N ALA A 38 0.61 -4.58 -3.74
CA ALA A 38 -0.04 -5.86 -3.47
C ALA A 38 -0.30 -6.07 -1.97
N GLN A 39 0.73 -5.81 -1.15
CA GLN A 39 0.64 -5.93 0.30
C GLN A 39 -0.40 -4.96 0.87
N THR A 40 -0.37 -3.70 0.46
CA THR A 40 -1.28 -2.67 0.99
C THR A 40 -2.74 -2.86 0.56
N VAL A 41 -2.98 -3.42 -0.64
CA VAL A 41 -4.32 -3.86 -1.08
C VAL A 41 -4.80 -5.01 -0.20
N TYR A 42 -3.97 -6.03 0.02
CA TYR A 42 -4.30 -7.17 0.88
C TYR A 42 -4.62 -6.72 2.31
N ASP A 43 -3.76 -5.89 2.92
CA ASP A 43 -3.94 -5.40 4.28
C ASP A 43 -5.25 -4.64 4.41
N ARG A 44 -5.50 -3.67 3.52
CA ARG A 44 -6.73 -2.88 3.58
C ARG A 44 -7.97 -3.73 3.33
N ARG A 45 -7.91 -4.69 2.40
CA ARG A 45 -9.02 -5.62 2.12
C ARG A 45 -9.37 -6.44 3.37
N THR A 46 -8.35 -6.98 4.04
CA THR A 46 -8.53 -7.82 5.23
C THR A 46 -9.00 -7.01 6.44
N GLU A 47 -8.54 -5.77 6.61
CA GLU A 47 -9.07 -4.83 7.61
C GLU A 47 -10.57 -4.58 7.44
N LEU A 48 -11.04 -4.52 6.18
CA LEU A 48 -12.46 -4.37 5.85
C LEU A 48 -13.27 -5.68 5.95
N GLY A 49 -12.61 -6.81 6.26
CA GLY A 49 -13.23 -8.12 6.35
C GLY A 49 -13.69 -8.69 5.01
N LEU A 50 -13.13 -8.21 3.89
CA LEU A 50 -13.54 -8.62 2.55
C LEU A 50 -12.73 -9.82 2.06
N THR A 51 -13.37 -10.72 1.35
CA THR A 51 -12.73 -11.71 0.48
C THR A 51 -12.24 -11.05 -0.82
N GLN A 52 -11.35 -11.72 -1.55
CA GLN A 52 -10.90 -11.24 -2.86
C GLN A 52 -12.05 -11.13 -3.88
N ALA A 53 -13.04 -12.02 -3.80
CA ALA A 53 -14.22 -11.98 -4.67
C ALA A 53 -15.07 -10.73 -4.39
N GLU A 54 -15.32 -10.42 -3.11
CA GLU A 54 -16.08 -9.21 -2.72
C GLU A 54 -15.35 -7.92 -3.10
N LEU A 55 -14.01 -7.87 -2.96
CA LEU A 55 -13.24 -6.73 -3.45
C LEU A 55 -13.36 -6.62 -4.99
N GLY A 56 -13.28 -7.75 -5.69
CA GLY A 56 -13.46 -7.81 -7.14
C GLY A 56 -14.80 -7.22 -7.55
N GLU A 57 -15.89 -7.69 -6.96
CA GLU A 57 -17.25 -7.17 -7.22
C GLU A 57 -17.33 -5.66 -7.01
N ARG A 58 -16.79 -5.14 -5.88
CA ARG A 58 -16.77 -3.70 -5.59
C ARG A 58 -15.94 -2.89 -6.60
N ALA A 59 -14.84 -3.45 -7.09
CA ALA A 59 -13.95 -2.79 -8.04
C ALA A 59 -14.37 -2.99 -9.51
N GLY A 60 -15.38 -3.82 -9.79
CA GLY A 60 -15.75 -4.24 -11.14
C GLY A 60 -14.64 -5.08 -11.80
N LEU A 61 -14.07 -6.01 -11.03
CA LEU A 61 -12.99 -6.93 -11.39
C LEU A 61 -13.37 -8.37 -11.01
N THR A 62 -12.72 -9.33 -11.60
CA THR A 62 -12.82 -10.74 -11.20
C THR A 62 -11.97 -11.03 -9.95
N GLN A 63 -12.32 -12.08 -9.20
CA GLN A 63 -11.48 -12.57 -8.10
C GLN A 63 -10.06 -12.93 -8.56
N ALA A 64 -9.92 -13.48 -9.78
CA ALA A 64 -8.62 -13.80 -10.37
C ALA A 64 -7.78 -12.55 -10.64
N GLU A 65 -8.39 -11.45 -11.08
CA GLU A 65 -7.69 -10.16 -11.22
C GLU A 65 -7.22 -9.61 -9.87
N ILE A 66 -8.05 -9.69 -8.83
CA ILE A 66 -7.63 -9.32 -7.47
C ILE A 66 -6.48 -10.20 -6.99
N SER A 67 -6.55 -11.51 -7.23
CA SER A 67 -5.49 -12.45 -6.87
C SER A 67 -4.16 -12.10 -7.53
N ARG A 68 -4.16 -11.73 -8.82
CA ARG A 68 -2.94 -11.27 -9.53
C ARG A 68 -2.39 -9.96 -8.98
N ILE A 69 -3.27 -9.03 -8.61
CA ILE A 69 -2.87 -7.76 -7.99
C ILE A 69 -2.21 -8.03 -6.64
N GLU A 70 -2.83 -8.84 -5.78
CA GLU A 70 -2.27 -9.22 -4.46
C GLU A 70 -1.06 -10.16 -4.59
N GLY A 71 -0.91 -10.84 -5.73
CA GLY A 71 0.25 -11.65 -6.09
C GLY A 71 1.45 -10.85 -6.62
N SER A 72 1.30 -9.54 -6.82
CA SER A 72 2.34 -8.67 -7.40
C SER A 72 2.72 -9.01 -8.85
N ASP A 73 1.85 -9.67 -9.60
CA ASP A 73 2.14 -10.14 -10.97
C ASP A 73 2.39 -8.99 -11.96
N THR A 74 1.84 -7.81 -11.68
CA THR A 74 2.00 -6.62 -12.52
C THR A 74 1.75 -5.34 -11.72
N VAL A 75 2.34 -4.23 -12.17
CA VAL A 75 2.02 -2.89 -11.65
C VAL A 75 0.74 -2.39 -12.34
N PRO A 76 -0.37 -2.19 -11.60
CA PRO A 76 -1.61 -1.69 -12.15
C PRO A 76 -1.48 -0.27 -12.72
N ALA A 77 -2.14 0.00 -13.84
CA ALA A 77 -2.27 1.34 -14.37
C ALA A 77 -3.12 2.24 -13.47
N VAL A 78 -2.92 3.56 -13.55
CA VAL A 78 -3.62 4.58 -12.75
C VAL A 78 -5.15 4.41 -12.70
N PRO A 79 -5.86 4.09 -13.80
CA PRO A 79 -7.30 3.88 -13.74
C PRO A 79 -7.73 2.70 -12.84
N LEU A 80 -6.91 1.65 -12.78
CA LEU A 80 -7.16 0.50 -11.91
C LEU A 80 -6.87 0.85 -10.44
N LEU A 81 -5.83 1.65 -10.18
CA LEU A 81 -5.55 2.18 -8.85
C LEU A 81 -6.73 3.01 -8.30
N ALA A 82 -7.36 3.83 -9.15
CA ALA A 82 -8.54 4.61 -8.76
C ALA A 82 -9.74 3.72 -8.40
N LYS A 83 -9.98 2.63 -9.16
CA LYS A 83 -11.02 1.64 -8.83
C LYS A 83 -10.76 0.96 -7.49
N LEU A 84 -9.51 0.55 -7.23
CA LEU A 84 -9.12 -0.08 -5.97
C LEU A 84 -9.33 0.88 -4.79
N ALA A 85 -8.89 2.13 -4.90
CA ALA A 85 -9.09 3.14 -3.87
C ALA A 85 -10.58 3.38 -3.54
N ALA A 86 -11.44 3.42 -4.56
CA ALA A 86 -12.88 3.53 -4.37
C ALA A 86 -13.48 2.26 -3.70
N ALA A 87 -13.10 1.07 -4.15
CA ALA A 87 -13.61 -0.20 -3.64
C ALA A 87 -13.18 -0.50 -2.19
N LEU A 88 -12.00 0.00 -1.80
CA LEU A 88 -11.42 -0.11 -0.45
C LEU A 88 -11.81 1.04 0.50
N ASP A 89 -12.75 1.91 0.09
CA ASP A 89 -13.19 3.09 0.85
C ASP A 89 -12.02 3.89 1.44
N ALA A 90 -11.02 4.14 0.61
CA ALA A 90 -9.74 4.69 1.03
C ALA A 90 -9.16 5.69 0.03
N THR A 91 -8.27 6.53 0.52
CA THR A 91 -7.38 7.35 -0.30
C THR A 91 -6.07 6.59 -0.47
N LEU A 92 -5.66 6.38 -1.72
CA LEU A 92 -4.38 5.78 -2.06
C LEU A 92 -3.31 6.88 -2.14
N ASN A 93 -2.24 6.71 -1.38
CA ASN A 93 -1.04 7.54 -1.46
C ASN A 93 0.13 6.67 -1.94
N ILE A 94 0.86 7.15 -2.94
CA ILE A 94 2.09 6.53 -3.45
C ILE A 94 3.18 7.59 -3.41
N ALA A 95 4.23 7.35 -2.61
CA ALA A 95 5.43 8.17 -2.58
C ALA A 95 6.61 7.36 -3.13
N LEU A 96 7.31 7.96 -4.10
CA LEU A 96 8.44 7.35 -4.81
C LEU A 96 9.68 8.22 -4.56
N ASP A 97 10.72 7.59 -4.02
CA ASP A 97 12.04 8.17 -3.82
C ASP A 97 13.09 7.39 -4.65
N ALA A 98 14.32 7.89 -4.73
CA ALA A 98 15.44 7.19 -5.35
C ALA A 98 15.62 5.78 -4.75
N ASP A 99 15.51 5.64 -3.44
CA ASP A 99 15.75 4.35 -2.77
C ASP A 99 14.51 3.78 -2.07
N ASP A 100 13.45 4.55 -1.93
CA ASP A 100 12.26 4.15 -1.18
C ASP A 100 10.95 4.21 -1.97
N ILE A 101 10.03 3.29 -1.64
CA ILE A 101 8.69 3.25 -2.21
C ILE A 101 7.73 3.00 -1.06
N GLN A 102 6.85 3.98 -0.84
CA GLN A 102 5.82 3.92 0.18
C GLN A 102 4.45 3.94 -0.49
N VAL A 103 3.64 2.93 -0.18
CA VAL A 103 2.25 2.84 -0.62
C VAL A 103 1.39 2.76 0.63
N SER A 104 0.29 3.50 0.67
CA SER A 104 -0.66 3.40 1.78
C SER A 104 -2.08 3.67 1.33
N PHE A 105 -3.02 2.96 1.95
CA PHE A 105 -4.44 3.26 1.90
C PHE A 105 -4.86 3.89 3.22
N THR A 106 -5.31 5.14 3.19
CA THR A 106 -5.88 5.81 4.36
C THR A 106 -7.40 5.74 4.27
N SER A 107 -8.05 5.19 5.29
CA SER A 107 -9.50 5.12 5.37
C SER A 107 -10.14 6.51 5.20
N ARG A 108 -11.22 6.60 4.42
CA ARG A 108 -12.03 7.82 4.30
C ARG A 108 -12.99 8.02 5.47
N HIS A 109 -13.17 7.02 6.33
CA HIS A 109 -14.22 7.00 7.36
C HIS A 109 -13.77 7.45 8.77
N THR A 110 -12.55 7.97 8.95
CA THR A 110 -12.06 8.39 10.29
C THR A 110 -12.43 9.79 10.77
N ASP A 111 -13.22 10.60 10.06
CA ASP A 111 -13.54 11.99 10.51
C ASP A 111 -15.03 12.40 10.54
N ALA A 112 -15.97 11.45 10.56
CA ALA A 112 -17.41 11.80 10.62
C ALA A 112 -18.25 11.06 11.67
N ALA A 113 -17.64 10.22 12.53
CA ALA A 113 -18.39 9.42 13.51
C ALA A 113 -18.66 10.12 14.85
N TRP A 114 -18.04 11.28 15.13
CA TRP A 114 -18.26 12.02 16.39
C TRP A 114 -19.30 13.16 16.30
N VAL A 115 -19.88 13.44 15.12
CA VAL A 115 -20.78 14.61 14.95
C VAL A 115 -22.27 14.26 14.80
N ARG A 116 -22.65 12.97 14.65
CA ARG A 116 -24.06 12.61 14.40
C ARG A 116 -24.80 11.82 15.47
N HIS A 117 -24.19 11.56 16.62
CA HIS A 117 -24.94 11.12 17.81
C HIS A 117 -24.58 11.96 19.03
N GLY A 118 -25.41 12.98 19.29
CA GLY A 118 -25.58 13.52 20.64
C GLY A 118 -24.72 14.71 21.03
N CYS A 119 -24.70 15.78 20.24
CA CYS A 119 -24.49 17.13 20.81
C CYS A 119 -25.85 17.77 21.09
N SER A 120 -26.56 17.18 22.05
CA SER A 120 -27.61 17.86 22.80
C SER A 120 -27.20 17.73 24.25
N ASP A 121 -26.83 18.88 24.83
CA ASP A 121 -26.62 19.12 26.26
C ASP A 121 -25.18 19.07 26.83
N LEU A 122 -24.27 19.88 26.27
CA LEU A 122 -23.04 20.31 26.93
C LEU A 122 -23.12 21.78 27.40
N SER A 123 -24.24 22.17 28.01
CA SER A 123 -24.36 23.45 28.72
C SER A 123 -24.54 23.31 30.24
N ARG A 124 -24.49 22.10 30.80
CA ARG A 124 -24.90 21.87 32.20
C ARG A 124 -23.90 21.20 33.14
N LEU A 125 -22.66 20.91 32.74
CA LEU A 125 -21.70 20.23 33.63
C LEU A 125 -20.38 20.99 33.88
N ALA A 126 -20.37 22.32 33.70
CA ALA A 126 -19.28 23.18 34.15
C ALA A 126 -19.40 23.67 35.62
N GLN A 127 -20.22 23.04 36.46
CA GLN A 127 -20.45 23.47 37.85
C GLN A 127 -20.54 22.28 38.82
N ASN A 128 -19.44 21.53 38.97
CA ASN A 128 -19.06 20.96 40.26
C ASN A 128 -17.70 20.28 40.15
N ARG A 129 -16.63 21.06 40.29
CA ARG A 129 -15.37 20.50 40.81
C ARG A 129 -15.40 20.69 42.33
N PRO A 130 -15.49 19.64 43.15
CA PRO A 130 -15.11 19.78 44.55
C PRO A 130 -13.58 19.83 44.61
N TYR A 131 -13.07 20.92 45.16
CA TYR A 131 -11.69 21.06 45.58
C TYR A 131 -11.55 20.43 46.97
N SER A 132 -10.59 19.50 47.10
CA SER A 132 -9.77 19.18 48.29
C SER A 132 -10.47 18.65 49.56
N PRO A 133 -9.73 18.07 50.54
CA PRO A 133 -8.47 18.55 51.14
C PRO A 133 -7.20 18.25 50.34
#